data_AF-A0A8X6VPC3-F1
#
_entry.id   AF-A0A8X6VPC3-F1
#
_cell.length_a   1.000
_cell.length_b   1.000
_cell.length_c   1.000
_cell.angle_alpha   90.00
_cell.angle_beta   90.00
_cell.angle_gamma   90.00
#
_symmetry.space_group_name_H-M   'P 1'
#
loop_
_entity.id
_entity.type
_entity.pdbx_description
1 polymer ?
#
loop_
_entity_poly.entity_id
_entity_poly.type
_entity_poly.pdbx_seq_one_letter_code
_entity_poly.pdbx_strand_id
1 'polypeptide(L)'
;MGWILEFINNSRIHVEERKLSELSSDDIENAEMVLIRLVQDKMFPNYKSIPIVNVFKDNEGIIRVKTKITERKDDPNVIAPILMPSKCLLTTRLSIIM
;
A
#
# COMPACT_ATOMS: atom_id res chain seq x y z
N MET A 1 -2.18 2.68 12.05
CA MET A 1 -0.94 1.94 11.69
C MET A 1 0.31 2.82 11.78
N GLY A 2 0.27 4.10 11.41
CA GLY A 2 1.45 5.00 11.49
C GLY A 2 2.14 4.97 12.86
N TRP A 3 1.40 5.15 13.96
CA TRP A 3 1.97 5.07 15.31
C TRP A 3 2.61 3.73 15.68
N ILE A 4 2.13 2.62 15.11
CA ILE A 4 2.72 1.30 15.34
C ILE A 4 4.06 1.19 14.61
N LEU A 5 4.13 1.68 13.36
CA LEU A 5 5.38 1.71 12.59
C LEU A 5 6.40 2.65 13.23
N GLU A 6 5.96 3.83 13.67
CA GLU A 6 6.78 4.79 14.40
C GLU A 6 7.34 4.17 15.68
N PHE A 7 6.49 3.50 16.47
CA PHE A 7 6.94 2.77 17.65
C PHE A 7 7.99 1.70 17.33
N ILE A 8 7.75 0.88 16.28
CA ILE A 8 8.70 -0.14 15.85
C ILE A 8 10.03 0.50 15.43
N ASN A 9 10.02 1.59 14.68
CA ASN A 9 11.23 2.29 14.25
C ASN A 9 11.98 2.88 15.46
N ASN A 10 11.27 3.57 16.35
CA ASN A 10 11.84 4.14 17.58
C ASN A 10 12.39 3.07 18.54
N SER A 11 11.85 1.85 18.51
CA SER A 11 12.38 0.73 19.32
C SER A 11 13.74 0.22 18.83
N ARG A 12 14.14 0.55 17.59
CA ARG A 12 15.37 0.08 16.94
C ARG A 12 16.51 1.10 16.98
N ILE A 13 16.26 2.32 17.45
CA ILE A 13 17.24 3.42 17.48
C ILE A 13 17.46 3.92 18.92
N HIS A 14 18.54 4.68 19.11
CA HIS A 14 18.88 5.25 20.41
C HIS A 14 17.83 6.29 20.86
N VAL A 15 17.64 6.42 22.18
CA VAL A 15 16.59 7.27 22.78
C VAL A 15 16.66 8.72 22.28
N GLU A 16 17.87 9.24 22.08
CA GLU A 16 18.16 10.61 21.64
C GLU A 16 17.75 10.89 20.18
N GLU A 17 17.64 9.83 19.37
CA GLU A 17 17.31 9.91 17.94
C GLU A 17 15.82 9.60 17.67
N ARG A 18 15.05 9.29 18.72
CA ARG A 18 13.64 8.92 18.58
C ARG A 18 12.82 10.11 18.09
N LYS A 19 11.95 9.83 17.12
CA LYS A 19 10.95 10.82 16.69
C LYS A 19 9.91 10.96 17.79
N LEU A 20 9.76 12.18 18.30
CA LEU A 20 8.72 12.55 19.28
C LEU A 20 7.65 13.47 18.65
N SER A 21 7.73 13.71 17.35
CA SER A 21 6.78 14.54 16.62
C SER A 21 5.51 13.76 16.25
N GLU A 22 4.51 14.50 15.80
CA GLU A 22 3.34 13.91 15.13
C GLU A 22 3.74 13.18 13.84
N LEU A 23 2.86 12.29 13.39
CA LEU A 23 3.00 11.57 12.11
C LEU A 23 2.91 12.56 10.96
N SER A 24 3.91 12.55 10.07
CA SER A 24 3.85 13.31 8.83
C SER A 24 2.89 12.67 7.83
N SER A 25 2.54 13.39 6.76
CA SER A 25 1.81 12.83 5.63
C SER A 25 2.50 11.60 5.06
N ASP A 26 3.83 11.63 4.95
CA ASP A 26 4.63 10.49 4.47
C ASP A 26 4.53 9.28 5.43
N ASP A 27 4.49 9.51 6.75
CA ASP A 27 4.31 8.43 7.73
C ASP A 27 2.93 7.77 7.59
N ILE A 28 1.91 8.57 7.27
CA ILE A 28 0.54 8.10 7.02
C ILE A 28 0.48 7.30 5.72
N GLU A 29 1.03 7.83 4.63
CA GLU A 29 1.07 7.16 3.32
C GLU A 29 1.81 5.83 3.41
N ASN A 30 2.98 5.81 4.05
CA ASN A 30 3.74 4.58 4.31
C ASN A 30 2.91 3.56 5.11
N ALA A 31 2.16 4.03 6.12
CA ALA A 31 1.31 3.16 6.91
C ALA A 31 0.15 2.57 6.11
N GLU A 32 -0.44 3.33 5.19
CA GLU A 32 -1.46 2.85 4.25
C GLU A 32 -0.89 1.81 3.30
N MET A 33 0.30 2.05 2.73
CA MET A 33 0.99 1.10 1.84
C MET A 33 1.31 -0.22 2.53
N VAL A 34 1.81 -0.18 3.78
CA VAL A 34 2.03 -1.39 4.59
C VAL A 34 0.72 -2.14 4.81
N LEU A 35 -0.37 -1.44 5.10
CA LEU A 35 -1.70 -2.02 5.28
C LEU A 35 -2.19 -2.74 4.03
N ILE A 36 -2.06 -2.08 2.87
CA ILE A 36 -2.45 -2.64 1.57
C ILE A 36 -1.66 -3.92 1.30
N ARG A 37 -0.33 -3.92 1.51
CA ARG A 37 0.50 -5.12 1.34
C ARG A 37 0.04 -6.28 2.21
N LEU A 38 -0.22 -6.01 3.50
CA LEU A 38 -0.69 -7.05 4.44
C LEU A 38 -2.02 -7.66 4.00
N VAL A 39 -2.95 -6.83 3.52
CA VAL A 39 -4.23 -7.31 2.98
C VAL A 39 -4.01 -8.15 1.74
N GLN A 40 -3.20 -7.67 0.81
CA GLN A 40 -2.93 -8.36 -0.44
C GLN A 40 -2.23 -9.69 -0.22
N ASP A 41 -1.20 -9.76 0.62
CA ASP A 41 -0.50 -11.02 0.92
C ASP A 41 -1.44 -12.03 1.59
N LYS A 42 -2.39 -11.57 2.43
CA LYS A 42 -3.37 -12.44 3.09
C LYS A 42 -4.46 -12.93 2.12
N MET A 43 -4.95 -12.07 1.24
CA MET A 43 -6.10 -12.35 0.37
C MET A 43 -5.70 -12.95 -0.98
N PHE A 44 -4.46 -12.70 -1.42
CA PHE A 44 -3.90 -13.13 -2.70
C PHE A 44 -2.54 -13.83 -2.51
N PRO A 45 -2.45 -14.91 -1.70
CA PRO A 45 -1.19 -15.58 -1.40
C PRO A 45 -0.49 -16.12 -2.67
N ASN A 46 -1.27 -16.43 -3.72
CA ASN A 46 -0.76 -16.71 -5.05
C ASN A 46 -1.34 -15.71 -6.05
N TYR A 47 -0.78 -14.50 -6.12
CA TYR A 47 -1.27 -13.46 -7.02
C TYR A 47 -1.24 -13.85 -8.51
N LYS A 48 -0.37 -14.78 -8.90
CA LYS A 48 -0.28 -15.28 -10.28
C LYS A 48 -1.44 -16.18 -10.68
N SER A 49 -2.17 -16.74 -9.71
CA SER A 49 -3.34 -17.58 -9.99
C SER A 49 -4.65 -16.79 -10.06
N ILE A 50 -4.60 -15.44 -10.03
CA ILE A 50 -5.79 -14.60 -10.13
C ILE A 50 -6.31 -14.67 -11.58
N PRO A 51 -7.45 -15.34 -11.86
CA PRO A 51 -7.79 -15.77 -13.22
C PRO A 51 -8.29 -14.65 -14.15
N ILE A 52 -8.75 -13.53 -13.56
CA ILE A 52 -9.61 -12.57 -14.23
C ILE A 52 -8.85 -11.31 -14.69
N VAL A 53 -7.67 -11.06 -14.14
CA VAL A 53 -6.97 -9.77 -14.31
C VAL A 53 -5.49 -9.98 -14.54
N ASN A 54 -4.95 -9.28 -15.53
CA ASN A 54 -3.52 -9.29 -15.82
C ASN A 54 -2.81 -8.46 -14.73
N VAL A 55 -2.28 -9.12 -13.70
CA VAL A 55 -1.72 -8.47 -12.51
C VAL A 55 -0.20 -8.58 -12.48
N PHE A 56 0.45 -7.60 -11.87
CA PHE A 56 1.88 -7.64 -11.60
C PHE A 56 2.16 -7.11 -10.19
N LYS A 57 3.32 -7.44 -9.64
CA LYS A 57 3.80 -6.89 -8.38
C LYS A 57 4.77 -5.76 -8.72
N ASP A 58 4.57 -4.58 -8.17
CA ASP A 58 5.47 -3.44 -8.37
C ASP A 58 6.72 -3.52 -7.49
N ASN A 59 7.57 -2.48 -7.56
CA ASN A 59 8.82 -2.40 -6.80
C ASN A 59 8.59 -2.32 -5.27
N GLU A 60 7.41 -1.89 -4.83
CA GLU A 60 7.04 -1.79 -3.41
C GLU A 60 6.39 -3.06 -2.89
N GLY A 61 6.16 -4.04 -3.76
CA GLY A 61 5.53 -5.29 -3.40
C GLY A 61 4.00 -5.23 -3.40
N ILE A 62 3.40 -4.26 -4.10
CA ILE A 62 1.95 -4.13 -4.24
C ILE A 62 1.50 -4.82 -5.53
N ILE A 63 0.43 -5.60 -5.44
CA ILE A 63 -0.23 -6.19 -6.59
C ILE A 63 -1.06 -5.11 -7.28
N ARG A 64 -0.76 -4.83 -8.54
CA ARG A 64 -1.45 -3.85 -9.39
C ARG A 64 -2.03 -4.52 -10.63
N VAL A 65 -3.10 -3.94 -11.16
CA VAL A 65 -3.74 -4.39 -12.39
C VAL A 65 -3.10 -3.70 -13.59
N LYS A 66 -2.67 -4.46 -14.58
CA LYS A 66 -2.18 -3.94 -15.85
C LYS A 66 -3.38 -3.53 -16.71
N THR A 67 -3.58 -2.22 -16.90
CA THR A 67 -4.60 -1.71 -17.82
C THR A 67 -4.01 -1.52 -19.23
N LYS A 68 -4.88 -1.49 -20.25
CA LYS A 68 -4.47 -1.15 -21.63
C LYS A 68 -4.31 0.37 -21.85
N ILE A 69 -4.44 1.17 -20.80
CA ILE A 69 -4.38 2.64 -20.87
C ILE A 69 -2.89 3.05 -20.81
N THR A 70 -2.12 2.67 -21.83
CA THR A 70 -0.67 2.89 -21.90
C THR A 70 -0.29 4.20 -22.59
N GLU A 71 -1.26 5.03 -23.01
CA GLU A 71 -1.02 6.20 -23.87
C GLU A 71 -1.41 7.57 -23.26
N ARG A 72 -1.78 7.63 -21.97
CA ARG A 72 -2.05 8.92 -21.28
C ARG A 72 -0.95 9.23 -20.27
N LYS A 73 -0.51 10.50 -20.23
CA LYS A 73 0.37 11.07 -19.19
C LYS A 73 -0.40 11.28 -17.86
N ASP A 74 -1.19 10.30 -17.44
CA ASP A 74 -1.95 10.37 -16.19
C ASP A 74 -1.12 9.79 -15.03
N ASP A 75 -1.57 10.00 -13.80
CA ASP A 75 -0.94 9.50 -12.58
C ASP A 75 -0.67 7.97 -12.67
N PRO A 76 0.49 7.47 -12.20
CA PRO A 76 0.81 6.03 -12.22
C PRO A 76 -0.27 5.13 -11.60
N ASN A 77 -1.03 5.64 -10.62
CA ASN A 77 -2.13 4.94 -9.97
C ASN A 77 -3.37 4.82 -10.86
N VAL A 78 -3.53 5.71 -11.85
CA VAL A 78 -4.58 5.64 -12.87
C VAL A 78 -4.20 4.62 -13.96
N ILE A 79 -2.91 4.53 -14.28
CA ILE A 79 -2.38 3.61 -15.29
C ILE A 79 -2.38 2.16 -14.76
N ALA A 80 -2.01 1.97 -13.49
CA ALA A 80 -1.92 0.66 -12.85
C ALA A 80 -2.56 0.69 -11.45
N PRO A 81 -3.90 0.54 -11.35
CA PRO A 81 -4.60 0.62 -10.09
C PRO A 81 -4.23 -0.54 -9.15
N ILE A 82 -4.25 -0.26 -7.85
CA ILE A 82 -3.98 -1.23 -6.79
C ILE A 82 -5.12 -2.26 -6.74
N LEU A 83 -4.76 -3.54 -6.74
CA LEU A 83 -5.73 -4.61 -6.61
C LEU A 83 -6.21 -4.72 -5.17
N MET A 84 -7.49 -4.42 -4.92
CA MET A 84 -8.10 -4.56 -3.59
C MET A 84 -9.19 -5.63 -3.58
N PRO A 85 -9.30 -6.43 -2.49
CA PRO A 85 -10.44 -7.31 -2.30
C PRO A 85 -11.74 -6.51 -2.13
N SER A 86 -12.81 -6.97 -2.78
CA SER A 86 -14.11 -6.29 -2.79
C SER A 86 -14.81 -6.25 -1.42
N LYS A 87 -14.49 -7.17 -0.51
CA LYS A 87 -15.08 -7.28 0.83
C LYS A 87 -14.06 -7.05 1.94
N CYS A 88 -13.30 -5.96 1.85
CA CYS A 88 -12.42 -5.55 2.94
C CYS A 88 -12.87 -4.21 3.51
N LEU A 89 -13.02 -4.13 4.83
CA LEU A 89 -13.37 -2.91 5.55
C LEU A 89 -12.35 -1.77 5.31
N LEU A 90 -11.11 -2.13 4.96
CA LEU A 90 -10.05 -1.19 4.67
C LEU A 90 -10.29 -0.45 3.35
N THR A 91 -10.96 -1.09 2.38
CA THR A 91 -11.35 -0.43 1.12
C THR A 91 -12.33 0.73 1.35
N THR A 92 -13.04 0.77 2.49
CA THR A 92 -13.96 1.86 2.87
C THR A 92 -13.30 2.95 3.74
N ARG A 93 -12.12 2.68 4.30
CA ARG A 93 -11.47 3.52 5.33
C ARG A 93 -10.12 4.07 4.92
N LEU A 94 -9.47 3.50 3.90
CA LEU A 94 -8.29 4.09 3.29
C LEU A 94 -8.72 5.35 2.56
N SER A 95 -7.99 6.42 2.81
CA SER A 95 -8.01 7.63 1.98
C SER A 95 -7.40 7.20 0.65
N ILE A 96 -8.22 6.66 -0.25
CA ILE A 96 -7.75 6.28 -1.59
C ILE A 96 -7.17 7.54 -2.21
N ILE A 97 -5.84 7.54 -2.34
CA ILE A 97 -5.04 8.57 -3.01
C ILE A 97 -5.71 8.83 -4.35
N MET A 98 -6.24 10.05 -4.49
CA MET A 98 -6.86 10.57 -5.70
C MET A 98 -5.83 11.39 -6.46
#